data_AF-A0A7C1J2D0-F1
#
_entry.id   AF-A0A7C1J2D0-F1
#
_cell.length_a   1.000
_cell.length_b   1.000
_cell.length_c   1.000
_cell.angle_alpha   90.00
_cell.angle_beta   90.00
_cell.angle_gamma   90.00
#
_symmetry.space_group_name_H-M   'P 1'
#
loop_
_entity.id
_entity.type
_entity.pdbx_description
1 polymer ?
#
loop_
_entity_poly.entity_id
_entity_poly.type
_entity_poly.pdbx_seq_one_letter_code
_entity_poly.pdbx_strand_id
1 'polypeptide(L)'
;MKLEILIGGLNNPQPAVRLDVVRVLGMLDEVRALDALRQRYQIETDPTVRSAIAWAGKRLYEAQQAGYSTLDEIFRHFGVDREIENMPDAEEAELMKKLQDGLDADLIRMQEQANRRQMGMATAAGIGVGLVGGVMAGGMAFAGAMTPGALSASSNMGPRPQIGMTRSPATAPSNADINIWVRRLRESPTPAQREQAAIELSQLNNPAALPFLAASFLSDESPKVRQAAQRFGKILYWGAIYWEMEQDGSLQAEINRRAAARGIRVKPADNADPQTSAGALPGGSAPFTPPQPPKPESQEDVGDILKRARAARAQRNQRRT
;
A
#
# COMPACT_ATOMS: atom_id res chain seq x y z
N MET A 1 -3.08 11.36 3.38
CA MET A 1 -3.75 12.66 3.64
C MET A 1 -4.94 12.69 2.72
N LYS A 2 -6.16 12.66 3.27
CA LYS A 2 -7.37 12.58 2.45
C LYS A 2 -7.62 13.88 1.69
N LEU A 3 -8.11 13.80 0.46
CA LEU A 3 -8.55 15.00 -0.28
C LEU A 3 -9.61 15.77 0.53
N GLU A 4 -10.48 15.06 1.22
CA GLU A 4 -11.53 15.59 2.08
C GLU A 4 -10.95 16.39 3.25
N ILE A 5 -9.78 15.99 3.78
CA ILE A 5 -9.07 16.75 4.82
C ILE A 5 -8.56 18.07 4.24
N LEU A 6 -7.95 18.04 3.04
CA LEU A 6 -7.52 19.27 2.36
C LEU A 6 -8.72 20.20 2.10
N ILE A 7 -9.79 19.68 1.50
CA ILE A 7 -11.01 20.45 1.21
C ILE A 7 -11.63 21.00 2.50
N GLY A 8 -11.70 20.20 3.57
CA GLY A 8 -12.18 20.64 4.88
C GLY A 8 -11.35 21.78 5.46
N GLY A 9 -10.05 21.82 5.17
CA GLY A 9 -9.15 22.90 5.55
C GLY A 9 -9.52 24.28 4.96
N LEU A 10 -10.29 24.34 3.87
CA LEU A 10 -10.84 25.60 3.33
C LEU A 10 -11.81 26.28 4.30
N ASN A 11 -12.34 25.57 5.29
CA ASN A 11 -13.24 26.12 6.31
C ASN A 11 -12.54 26.41 7.64
N ASN A 12 -11.20 26.32 7.69
CA ASN A 12 -10.47 26.61 8.91
C ASN A 12 -10.71 28.07 9.35
N PRO A 13 -10.93 28.35 10.66
CA PRO A 13 -11.15 29.71 11.14
C PRO A 13 -9.95 30.64 10.88
N GLN A 14 -8.74 30.11 10.86
CA GLN A 14 -7.51 30.87 10.63
C GLN A 14 -7.28 31.11 9.12
N PRO A 15 -7.22 32.36 8.64
CA PRO A 15 -6.97 32.66 7.22
C PRO A 15 -5.66 32.09 6.69
N ALA A 16 -4.61 32.05 7.52
CA ALA A 16 -3.32 31.49 7.16
C ALA A 16 -3.43 30.01 6.75
N VAL A 17 -4.19 29.21 7.49
CA VAL A 17 -4.40 27.78 7.17
C VAL A 17 -5.18 27.63 5.86
N ARG A 18 -6.24 28.43 5.67
CA ARG A 18 -7.00 28.42 4.41
C ARG A 18 -6.13 28.79 3.21
N LEU A 19 -5.28 29.81 3.38
CA LEU A 19 -4.33 30.23 2.36
C LEU A 19 -3.39 29.06 1.97
N ASP A 20 -2.80 28.39 2.95
CA ASP A 20 -1.91 27.26 2.70
C ASP A 20 -2.62 26.12 1.97
N VAL A 21 -3.85 25.79 2.36
CA VAL A 21 -4.69 24.78 1.68
C VAL A 21 -4.91 25.16 0.22
N VAL A 22 -5.30 26.41 -0.06
CA VAL A 22 -5.56 26.88 -1.43
C VAL A 22 -4.29 26.82 -2.28
N ARG A 23 -3.13 27.18 -1.71
CA ARG A 23 -1.83 27.09 -2.38
C ARG A 23 -1.47 25.65 -2.71
N VAL A 24 -1.70 24.72 -1.78
CA VAL A 24 -1.49 23.29 -1.99
C VAL A 24 -2.38 22.79 -3.13
N LEU A 25 -3.69 23.06 -3.08
CA LEU A 25 -4.64 22.65 -4.12
C LEU A 25 -4.23 23.17 -5.51
N GLY A 26 -3.83 24.45 -5.60
CA GLY A 26 -3.37 25.04 -6.85
C GLY A 26 -2.03 24.49 -7.35
N MET A 27 -1.07 24.21 -6.46
CA MET A 27 0.20 23.57 -6.83
C MET A 27 -0.03 22.16 -7.40
N LEU A 28 -0.94 21.40 -6.77
CA LEU A 28 -1.23 20.01 -7.11
C LEU A 28 -2.04 19.84 -8.40
N ASP A 29 -2.58 20.93 -8.95
CA ASP A 29 -3.56 20.88 -10.03
C ASP A 29 -4.77 19.97 -9.67
N GLU A 30 -5.21 19.99 -8.41
CA GLU A 30 -6.29 19.11 -7.90
C GLU A 30 -7.68 19.57 -8.36
N VAL A 31 -8.04 19.19 -9.59
CA VAL A 31 -9.28 19.61 -10.26
C VAL A 31 -10.55 19.21 -9.51
N ARG A 32 -10.54 18.17 -8.66
CA ARG A 32 -11.70 17.78 -7.85
C ARG A 32 -12.06 18.81 -6.78
N ALA A 33 -11.15 19.73 -6.46
CA ALA A 33 -11.40 20.80 -5.50
C ALA A 33 -12.09 22.04 -6.10
N LEU A 34 -12.34 22.10 -7.42
CA LEU A 34 -12.90 23.26 -8.10
C LEU A 34 -14.22 23.75 -7.50
N ASP A 35 -15.15 22.85 -7.21
CA ASP A 35 -16.45 23.21 -6.64
C ASP A 35 -16.31 23.75 -5.22
N ALA A 36 -15.43 23.14 -4.40
CA ALA A 36 -15.15 23.60 -3.05
C ALA A 36 -14.50 24.99 -3.04
N LEU A 37 -13.57 25.25 -3.97
CA LEU A 37 -12.98 26.58 -4.14
C LEU A 37 -14.04 27.61 -4.57
N ARG A 38 -14.94 27.25 -5.50
CA ARG A 38 -16.05 28.13 -5.93
C ARG A 38 -16.96 28.50 -4.77
N GLN A 39 -17.36 27.52 -3.96
CA GLN A 39 -18.20 27.74 -2.77
C GLN A 39 -17.47 28.64 -1.77
N ARG A 40 -16.18 28.36 -1.48
CA ARG A 40 -15.40 29.16 -0.53
C ARG A 40 -15.22 30.60 -1.01
N TYR A 41 -15.01 30.83 -2.31
CA TYR A 41 -14.84 32.17 -2.89
C TYR A 41 -16.01 33.12 -2.62
N GLN A 42 -17.23 32.59 -2.53
CA GLN A 42 -18.46 33.38 -2.32
C GLN A 42 -18.53 33.98 -0.91
N ILE A 43 -17.97 33.28 0.08
CA ILE A 43 -18.06 33.64 1.50
C ILE A 43 -16.71 34.08 2.10
N GLU A 44 -15.61 33.99 1.34
CA GLU A 44 -14.29 34.38 1.83
C GLU A 44 -14.19 35.89 2.05
N THR A 45 -13.90 36.28 3.27
CA THR A 45 -13.76 37.67 3.69
C THR A 45 -12.32 38.16 3.66
N ASP A 46 -11.34 37.26 3.81
CA ASP A 46 -9.93 37.62 3.77
C ASP A 46 -9.49 37.89 2.32
N PRO A 47 -8.98 39.11 2.01
CA PRO A 47 -8.64 39.48 0.64
C PRO A 47 -7.49 38.65 0.07
N THR A 48 -6.52 38.26 0.89
CA THR A 48 -5.36 37.46 0.44
C THR A 48 -5.80 36.04 0.10
N VAL A 49 -6.61 35.41 0.96
CA VAL A 49 -7.18 34.09 0.69
C VAL A 49 -8.08 34.14 -0.54
N ARG A 50 -8.91 35.17 -0.68
CA ARG A 50 -9.82 35.32 -1.82
C ARG A 50 -9.07 35.42 -3.15
N SER A 51 -8.00 36.21 -3.22
CA SER A 51 -7.14 36.28 -4.41
C SER A 51 -6.43 34.96 -4.69
N ALA A 52 -5.97 34.24 -3.66
CA ALA A 52 -5.39 32.92 -3.83
C ALA A 52 -6.42 31.91 -4.37
N ILE A 53 -7.68 31.96 -3.93
CA ILE A 53 -8.76 31.10 -4.44
C ILE A 53 -9.01 31.41 -5.92
N ALA A 54 -9.05 32.69 -6.30
CA ALA A 54 -9.23 33.08 -7.70
C ALA A 54 -8.09 32.55 -8.59
N TRP A 55 -6.84 32.68 -8.12
CA TRP A 55 -5.67 32.13 -8.81
C TRP A 55 -5.75 30.61 -8.96
N ALA A 56 -5.99 29.87 -7.86
CA ALA A 56 -6.08 28.43 -7.88
C ALA A 56 -7.24 27.96 -8.76
N GLY A 57 -8.43 28.56 -8.59
CA GLY A 57 -9.63 28.23 -9.36
C GLY A 57 -9.43 28.39 -10.87
N LYS A 58 -8.82 29.50 -11.31
CA LYS A 58 -8.48 29.70 -12.73
C LYS A 58 -7.55 28.60 -13.24
N ARG A 59 -6.46 28.34 -12.51
CA ARG A 59 -5.46 27.33 -12.88
C ARG A 59 -6.06 25.93 -12.97
N LEU A 60 -6.88 25.55 -11.99
CA LEU A 60 -7.55 24.25 -11.97
C LEU A 60 -8.58 24.11 -13.09
N TYR A 61 -9.30 25.18 -13.40
CA TYR A 61 -10.25 25.20 -14.50
C TYR A 61 -9.53 25.01 -15.84
N GLU A 62 -8.43 25.73 -16.06
CA GLU A 62 -7.58 25.55 -17.26
C GLU A 62 -7.05 24.11 -17.37
N ALA A 63 -6.58 23.52 -16.27
CA ALA A 63 -6.14 22.13 -16.25
C ALA A 63 -7.28 21.16 -16.63
N GLN A 64 -8.46 21.34 -16.03
CA GLN A 64 -9.64 20.53 -16.34
C GLN A 64 -10.05 20.65 -17.81
N GLN A 65 -10.06 21.87 -18.38
CA GLN A 65 -10.37 22.10 -19.79
C GLN A 65 -9.33 21.46 -20.73
N ALA A 66 -8.07 21.34 -20.29
CA ALA A 66 -7.03 20.61 -21.01
C ALA A 66 -7.15 19.07 -20.86
N GLY A 67 -8.20 18.56 -20.22
CA GLY A 67 -8.43 17.13 -20.01
C GLY A 67 -7.61 16.53 -18.87
N TYR A 68 -7.03 17.36 -17.99
CA TYR A 68 -6.30 16.87 -16.83
C TYR A 68 -7.24 16.23 -15.81
N SER A 69 -6.82 15.08 -15.27
CA SER A 69 -7.50 14.35 -14.21
C SER A 69 -6.48 13.84 -13.21
N THR A 70 -6.63 14.24 -11.95
CA THR A 70 -5.70 13.83 -10.88
C THR A 70 -5.68 12.31 -10.71
N LEU A 71 -6.83 11.65 -10.83
CA LEU A 71 -6.90 10.18 -10.75
C LEU A 71 -6.20 9.51 -11.92
N ASP A 72 -6.30 10.06 -13.13
CA ASP A 72 -5.63 9.49 -14.31
C ASP A 72 -4.11 9.62 -14.18
N GLU A 73 -3.61 10.74 -13.64
CA GLU A 73 -2.18 10.87 -13.36
C GLU A 73 -1.70 9.90 -12.28
N ILE A 74 -2.49 9.70 -11.21
CA ILE A 74 -2.18 8.72 -10.17
C ILE A 74 -2.10 7.32 -10.79
N PHE A 75 -3.09 6.94 -11.60
CA PHE A 75 -3.17 5.60 -12.20
C PHE A 75 -2.02 5.36 -13.18
N ARG A 76 -1.68 6.37 -14.00
CA ARG A 76 -0.50 6.34 -14.86
C ARG A 76 0.79 6.21 -14.06
N HIS A 77 0.93 6.97 -12.97
CA HIS A 77 2.15 6.99 -12.15
C HIS A 77 2.41 5.63 -11.49
N PHE A 78 1.37 4.98 -10.95
CA PHE A 78 1.48 3.69 -10.26
C PHE A 78 1.33 2.47 -11.19
N GLY A 79 1.09 2.69 -12.48
CA GLY A 79 0.97 1.62 -13.48
C GLY A 79 -0.36 0.86 -13.45
N VAL A 80 -1.40 1.44 -12.85
CA VAL A 80 -2.74 0.82 -12.77
C VAL A 80 -3.39 0.72 -14.16
N ASP A 81 -3.20 1.72 -15.02
CA ASP A 81 -3.75 1.66 -16.39
C ASP A 81 -3.17 0.46 -17.15
N ARG A 82 -1.86 0.19 -16.96
CA ARG A 82 -1.20 -0.96 -17.56
C ARG A 82 -1.67 -2.28 -16.95
N GLU A 83 -1.91 -2.33 -15.64
CA GLU A 83 -2.51 -3.50 -15.00
C GLU A 83 -3.87 -3.81 -15.63
N ILE A 84 -4.75 -2.81 -15.78
CA ILE A 84 -6.07 -2.95 -16.40
C ILE A 84 -5.95 -3.44 -17.85
N GLU A 85 -5.01 -2.91 -18.62
CA GLU A 85 -4.78 -3.31 -20.03
C GLU A 85 -4.36 -4.77 -20.19
N ASN A 86 -3.68 -5.33 -19.18
CA ASN A 86 -3.24 -6.72 -19.17
C ASN A 86 -4.18 -7.64 -18.39
N MET A 87 -5.34 -7.16 -17.95
CA MET A 87 -6.33 -8.03 -17.33
C MET A 87 -6.90 -8.99 -18.37
N PRO A 88 -6.91 -10.31 -18.10
CA PRO A 88 -7.51 -11.26 -19.02
C PRO A 88 -9.00 -10.92 -19.18
N ASP A 89 -9.48 -11.01 -20.40
CA ASP A 89 -10.92 -10.89 -20.64
C ASP A 89 -11.67 -12.12 -20.08
N ALA A 90 -13.00 -12.06 -20.06
CA ALA A 90 -13.79 -13.14 -19.46
C ALA A 90 -13.63 -14.48 -20.19
N GLU A 91 -13.40 -14.46 -21.50
CA GLU A 91 -13.26 -15.66 -22.33
C GLU A 91 -11.87 -16.28 -22.15
N GLU A 92 -10.84 -15.44 -22.14
CA GLU A 92 -9.45 -15.79 -21.85
C GLU A 92 -9.31 -16.34 -20.43
N ALA A 93 -9.96 -15.72 -19.44
CA ALA A 93 -9.98 -16.23 -18.07
C ALA A 93 -10.66 -17.61 -17.97
N GLU A 94 -11.74 -17.84 -18.72
CA GLU A 94 -12.42 -19.14 -18.75
C GLU A 94 -11.55 -20.21 -19.46
N LEU A 95 -10.89 -19.85 -20.56
CA LEU A 95 -9.96 -20.73 -21.26
C LEU A 95 -8.76 -21.10 -20.39
N MET A 96 -8.16 -20.12 -19.73
CA MET A 96 -7.06 -20.32 -18.79
C MET A 96 -7.46 -21.25 -17.64
N LYS A 97 -8.67 -21.07 -17.10
CA LYS A 97 -9.21 -21.96 -16.06
C LYS A 97 -9.37 -23.39 -16.59
N LYS A 98 -9.96 -23.58 -17.77
CA LYS A 98 -10.10 -24.90 -18.39
C LYS A 98 -8.75 -25.60 -18.62
N LEU A 99 -7.74 -24.83 -19.05
CA LEU A 99 -6.37 -25.34 -19.23
C LEU A 99 -5.75 -25.77 -17.88
N GLN A 100 -5.93 -24.95 -16.85
CA GLN A 100 -5.42 -25.24 -15.50
C GLN A 100 -6.10 -26.47 -14.89
N ASP A 101 -7.43 -26.55 -14.95
CA ASP A 101 -8.22 -27.69 -14.48
C ASP A 101 -7.79 -29.00 -15.21
N GLY A 102 -7.47 -28.91 -16.50
CA GLY A 102 -6.96 -30.03 -17.30
C GLY A 102 -5.55 -30.49 -16.85
N LEU A 103 -4.63 -29.54 -16.65
CA LEU A 103 -3.27 -29.83 -16.18
C LEU A 103 -3.27 -30.45 -14.78
N ASP A 104 -4.10 -29.93 -13.87
CA ASP A 104 -4.22 -30.45 -12.51
C ASP A 104 -4.78 -31.89 -12.51
N ALA A 105 -5.80 -32.16 -13.34
CA ALA A 105 -6.33 -33.51 -13.51
C ALA A 105 -5.28 -34.49 -14.06
N ASP A 106 -4.43 -34.06 -15.00
CA ASP A 106 -3.37 -34.88 -15.55
C ASP A 106 -2.24 -35.13 -14.54
N LEU A 107 -1.89 -34.13 -13.71
CA LEU A 107 -0.92 -34.30 -12.62
C LEU A 107 -1.41 -35.33 -11.59
N ILE A 108 -2.69 -35.26 -11.19
CA ILE A 108 -3.30 -36.24 -10.29
C ILE A 108 -3.23 -37.65 -10.90
N ARG A 109 -3.61 -37.81 -12.17
CA ARG A 109 -3.52 -39.11 -12.87
C ARG A 109 -2.08 -39.64 -12.93
N MET A 110 -1.10 -38.78 -13.19
CA MET A 110 0.31 -39.18 -13.19
C MET A 110 0.79 -39.63 -11.82
N GLN A 111 0.42 -38.93 -10.74
CA GLN A 111 0.74 -39.34 -9.38
C GLN A 111 0.11 -40.69 -9.03
N GLU A 112 -1.16 -40.91 -9.38
CA GLU A 112 -1.83 -42.19 -9.16
C GLU A 112 -1.16 -43.34 -9.92
N GLN A 113 -0.75 -43.12 -11.17
CA GLN A 113 -0.02 -44.12 -11.95
C GLN A 113 1.36 -44.41 -11.37
N ALA A 114 2.08 -43.40 -10.91
CA ALA A 114 3.37 -43.57 -10.24
C ALA A 114 3.23 -44.38 -8.95
N ASN A 115 2.25 -44.04 -8.09
CA ASN A 115 1.96 -44.77 -6.86
C ASN A 115 1.56 -46.22 -7.12
N ARG A 116 0.74 -46.48 -8.16
CA ARG A 116 0.38 -47.85 -8.56
C ARG A 116 1.58 -48.66 -9.05
N ARG A 117 2.50 -48.06 -9.81
CA ARG A 117 3.73 -48.72 -10.24
C ARG A 117 4.67 -49.01 -9.06
N GLN A 118 4.72 -48.11 -8.08
CA GLN A 118 5.53 -48.29 -6.88
C GLN A 118 4.97 -49.38 -5.96
N MET A 119 3.64 -49.46 -5.77
CA MET A 119 3.00 -50.59 -5.09
C MET A 119 3.19 -51.89 -5.88
N GLY A 120 3.02 -51.88 -7.21
CA GLY A 120 3.24 -53.06 -8.05
C GLY A 120 4.66 -53.64 -7.96
N MET A 121 5.68 -52.79 -7.78
CA MET A 121 7.06 -53.22 -7.52
C MET A 121 7.26 -53.74 -6.09
N ALA A 122 6.59 -53.16 -5.08
CA ALA A 122 6.67 -53.64 -3.70
C ALA A 122 5.97 -55.00 -3.50
N THR A 123 4.91 -55.29 -4.25
CA THR A 123 4.21 -56.58 -4.17
C THR A 123 4.88 -57.69 -4.99
N ALA A 124 5.70 -57.35 -6.00
CA ALA A 124 6.47 -58.34 -6.77
C ALA A 124 7.70 -58.89 -6.01
N ALA A 125 8.16 -58.20 -4.97
CA ALA A 125 9.26 -58.65 -4.10
C ALA A 125 8.76 -59.45 -2.87
N GLY A 126 7.64 -60.15 -3.01
CA GLY A 126 6.92 -60.66 -1.84
C GLY A 126 6.23 -62.00 -1.99
N ILE A 127 6.85 -63.02 -2.61
CA ILE A 127 6.58 -64.44 -2.28
C ILE A 127 7.87 -65.27 -2.45
N GLY A 128 8.51 -65.69 -1.35
CA GLY A 128 9.70 -66.56 -1.40
C GLY A 128 10.36 -66.88 -0.05
N VAL A 129 9.64 -67.61 0.81
CA VAL A 129 10.08 -68.65 1.78
C VAL A 129 11.56 -68.68 2.26
N GLY A 130 11.75 -68.71 3.59
CA GLY A 130 12.71 -69.65 4.19
C GLY A 130 13.94 -69.05 4.90
N LEU A 131 14.17 -69.54 6.12
CA LEU A 131 15.28 -69.25 7.03
C LEU A 131 16.66 -69.72 6.52
N VAL A 132 17.71 -69.20 7.18
CA VAL A 132 19.05 -69.78 7.42
C VAL A 132 20.22 -69.21 6.59
N GLY A 133 21.00 -68.34 7.25
CA GLY A 133 22.43 -68.60 7.54
C GLY A 133 23.49 -68.24 6.49
N GLY A 134 24.57 -67.61 6.96
CA GLY A 134 25.90 -67.82 6.38
C GLY A 134 26.57 -66.60 5.76
N VAL A 135 27.66 -66.19 6.40
CA VAL A 135 28.61 -65.17 5.97
C VAL A 135 29.52 -65.73 4.88
N MET A 136 29.77 -64.98 3.80
CA MET A 136 31.11 -64.63 3.24
C MET A 136 31.13 -64.41 1.71
N ALA A 137 31.51 -63.18 1.36
CA ALA A 137 32.56 -62.78 0.40
C ALA A 137 32.53 -63.29 -1.07
N GLY A 138 32.36 -62.33 -1.99
CA GLY A 138 32.72 -62.44 -3.41
C GLY A 138 32.26 -61.22 -4.20
N GLY A 139 33.19 -60.37 -4.64
CA GLY A 139 32.96 -58.96 -4.94
C GLY A 139 32.52 -58.55 -6.36
N MET A 140 32.23 -57.22 -6.42
CA MET A 140 32.19 -56.28 -7.56
C MET A 140 30.96 -56.41 -8.49
N ALA A 141 30.24 -55.35 -8.89
CA ALA A 141 30.53 -53.92 -8.92
C ALA A 141 29.26 -53.07 -9.23
N PHE A 142 29.25 -51.84 -8.69
CA PHE A 142 28.63 -50.60 -9.18
C PHE A 142 27.09 -50.50 -9.38
N ALA A 143 26.43 -49.69 -8.53
CA ALA A 143 26.05 -48.31 -8.90
C ALA A 143 25.26 -47.60 -7.76
N GLY A 144 25.88 -46.53 -7.24
CA GLY A 144 25.28 -45.35 -6.60
C GLY A 144 23.93 -45.45 -5.89
N ALA A 145 23.94 -45.78 -4.60
CA ALA A 145 22.87 -45.40 -3.70
C ALA A 145 23.02 -43.90 -3.37
N MET A 146 22.30 -43.05 -4.11
CA MET A 146 22.01 -41.68 -3.68
C MET A 146 21.00 -41.71 -2.53
N THR A 147 21.36 -40.96 -1.51
CA THR A 147 20.62 -40.57 -0.32
C THR A 147 19.19 -40.10 -0.64
N PRO A 148 18.16 -40.46 0.15
CA PRO A 148 16.81 -39.91 0.00
C PRO A 148 16.78 -38.46 0.48
N GLY A 149 17.07 -37.51 -0.42
CA GLY A 149 17.09 -36.07 -0.15
C GLY A 149 16.20 -35.23 -1.07
N ALA A 150 15.24 -35.84 -1.77
CA ALA A 150 14.44 -35.16 -2.78
C ALA A 150 12.94 -35.40 -2.62
N LEU A 151 12.37 -35.00 -1.47
CA LEU A 151 10.94 -34.68 -1.35
C LEU A 151 10.77 -33.49 -0.40
N SER A 152 11.37 -32.37 -0.78
CA SER A 152 10.96 -31.03 -0.37
C SER A 152 11.34 -30.05 -1.48
N ALA A 153 10.94 -30.37 -2.71
CA ALA A 153 10.65 -29.35 -3.70
C ALA A 153 9.21 -28.90 -3.43
N SER A 154 9.03 -28.15 -2.33
CA SER A 154 7.76 -27.49 -2.07
C SER A 154 7.51 -26.51 -3.20
N SER A 155 6.42 -26.75 -3.91
CA SER A 155 5.65 -25.81 -4.72
C SER A 155 5.79 -24.38 -4.22
N ASN A 156 6.67 -23.60 -4.86
CA ASN A 156 6.71 -22.15 -4.72
C ASN A 156 6.88 -21.48 -6.09
N MET A 157 6.35 -22.12 -7.15
CA MET A 157 6.00 -21.41 -8.37
C MET A 157 4.61 -20.79 -8.18
N GLY A 158 4.52 -19.77 -7.32
CA GLY A 158 3.57 -18.69 -7.60
C GLY A 158 3.96 -18.07 -8.95
N PRO A 159 3.02 -17.43 -9.68
CA PRO A 159 3.36 -16.73 -10.91
C PRO A 159 4.49 -15.76 -10.58
N ARG A 160 5.66 -15.94 -11.20
CA ARG A 160 6.75 -14.95 -11.12
C ARG A 160 6.14 -13.63 -11.52
N PRO A 161 6.18 -12.58 -10.69
CA PRO A 161 5.62 -11.29 -11.06
C PRO A 161 6.33 -10.86 -12.34
N GLN A 162 5.59 -10.81 -13.44
CA GLN A 162 6.11 -10.32 -14.70
C GLN A 162 6.46 -8.86 -14.48
N ILE A 163 7.76 -8.57 -14.42
CA ILE A 163 8.30 -7.24 -14.12
C ILE A 163 7.69 -6.27 -15.13
N GLY A 164 6.87 -5.34 -14.61
CA GLY A 164 6.23 -4.29 -15.42
C GLY A 164 4.75 -4.51 -15.74
N MET A 165 4.13 -5.63 -15.37
CA MET A 165 2.67 -5.86 -15.50
C MET A 165 1.90 -5.56 -14.21
N THR A 166 2.56 -5.60 -13.06
CA THR A 166 1.96 -5.36 -11.75
C THR A 166 2.15 -3.92 -11.31
N ARG A 167 1.08 -3.33 -10.75
CA ARG A 167 1.11 -1.99 -10.14
C ARG A 167 2.18 -1.88 -9.06
N SER A 168 2.75 -0.68 -8.90
CA SER A 168 3.64 -0.37 -7.78
C SER A 168 2.81 -0.05 -6.54
N PRO A 169 2.96 -0.77 -5.41
CA PRO A 169 2.25 -0.43 -4.18
C PRO A 169 2.74 0.92 -3.65
N ALA A 170 1.85 1.72 -3.07
CA ALA A 170 2.28 2.95 -2.41
C ALA A 170 2.85 2.64 -1.02
N THR A 171 3.82 3.46 -0.60
CA THR A 171 4.34 3.41 0.76
C THR A 171 3.41 4.20 1.68
N ALA A 172 3.15 3.67 2.88
CA ALA A 172 2.36 4.36 3.88
C ALA A 172 2.95 5.75 4.20
N PRO A 173 2.12 6.82 4.24
CA PRO A 173 2.58 8.14 4.64
C PRO A 173 3.27 8.11 6.00
N SER A 174 4.42 8.77 6.09
CA SER A 174 5.22 8.83 7.31
C SER A 174 4.91 10.09 8.12
N ASN A 175 5.33 10.05 9.39
CA ASN A 175 5.41 11.22 10.27
C ASN A 175 6.88 11.63 10.53
N ALA A 176 7.80 11.32 9.60
CA ALA A 176 9.21 11.63 9.75
C ALA A 176 9.45 13.14 9.90
N ASP A 177 10.47 13.54 10.65
CA ASP A 177 10.80 14.95 10.84
C ASP A 177 11.25 15.59 9.50
N ILE A 178 10.53 16.63 9.09
CA ILE A 178 10.78 17.38 7.85
C ILE A 178 11.55 18.69 8.08
N ASN A 179 11.78 19.10 9.33
CA ASN A 179 12.22 20.45 9.67
C ASN A 179 13.55 20.86 9.02
N ILE A 180 14.52 19.94 8.96
CA ILE A 180 15.84 20.21 8.35
C ILE A 180 15.68 20.54 6.86
N TRP A 181 14.85 19.79 6.15
CA TRP A 181 14.63 19.98 4.72
C TRP A 181 13.72 21.18 4.44
N VAL A 182 12.70 21.42 5.27
CA VAL A 182 11.90 22.65 5.20
C VAL A 182 12.78 23.89 5.37
N ARG A 183 13.71 23.87 6.33
CA ARG A 183 14.67 24.97 6.52
C ARG A 183 15.54 25.14 5.28
N ARG A 184 16.13 24.06 4.77
CA ARG A 184 16.97 24.10 3.57
C ARG A 184 16.20 24.62 2.35
N LEU A 185 14.96 24.18 2.16
CA LEU A 185 14.09 24.62 1.07
C LEU A 185 13.82 26.13 1.11
N ARG A 186 13.78 26.74 2.29
CA ARG A 186 13.45 28.16 2.47
C ARG A 186 14.67 29.08 2.49
N GLU A 187 15.73 28.65 3.17
CA GLU A 187 16.82 29.55 3.58
C GLU A 187 18.11 29.31 2.82
N SER A 188 18.22 28.21 2.08
CA SER A 188 19.46 27.90 1.37
C SER A 188 19.75 28.96 0.29
N PRO A 189 20.99 29.51 0.25
CA PRO A 189 21.35 30.53 -0.72
C PRO A 189 21.40 29.96 -2.14
N THR A 190 21.75 28.68 -2.30
CA THR A 190 21.87 28.08 -3.63
C THR A 190 20.54 27.45 -4.07
N PRO A 191 20.08 27.70 -5.31
CA PRO A 191 18.88 27.05 -5.85
C PRO A 191 19.00 25.52 -5.90
N ALA A 192 20.20 24.98 -6.16
CA ALA A 192 20.42 23.53 -6.22
C ALA A 192 20.14 22.84 -4.87
N GLN A 193 20.53 23.46 -3.76
CA GLN A 193 20.23 22.92 -2.43
C GLN A 193 18.75 23.02 -2.07
N ARG A 194 18.03 24.06 -2.54
CA ARG A 194 16.57 24.17 -2.36
C ARG A 194 15.82 23.14 -3.21
N GLU A 195 16.27 22.92 -4.45
CA GLU A 195 15.77 21.85 -5.31
C GLU A 195 15.97 20.47 -4.67
N GLN A 196 17.17 20.18 -4.15
CA GLN A 196 17.43 18.95 -3.41
C GLN A 196 16.50 18.81 -2.21
N ALA A 197 16.27 19.88 -1.46
CA ALA A 197 15.35 19.83 -0.32
C ALA A 197 13.91 19.45 -0.73
N ALA A 198 13.43 19.90 -1.89
CA ALA A 198 12.13 19.48 -2.42
C ALA A 198 12.07 17.98 -2.73
N ILE A 199 13.16 17.42 -3.27
CA ILE A 199 13.32 15.97 -3.52
C ILE A 199 13.23 15.19 -2.21
N GLU A 200 14.05 15.57 -1.22
CA GLU A 200 14.15 14.90 0.08
C GLU A 200 12.83 14.93 0.85
N LEU A 201 12.11 16.05 0.82
CA LEU A 201 10.78 16.17 1.43
C LEU A 201 9.78 15.16 0.87
N SER A 202 9.84 14.86 -0.43
CA SER A 202 9.01 13.84 -1.06
C SER A 202 9.46 12.42 -0.68
N GLN A 203 10.78 12.17 -0.61
CA GLN A 203 11.32 10.87 -0.21
C GLN A 203 11.01 10.49 1.23
N LEU A 204 10.93 11.47 2.14
CA LEU A 204 10.46 11.24 3.51
C LEU A 204 9.00 10.76 3.57
N ASN A 205 8.23 10.92 2.48
CA ASN A 205 6.85 10.50 2.36
C ASN A 205 5.94 11.08 3.47
N ASN A 206 6.22 12.31 3.92
CA ASN A 206 5.41 13.00 4.93
C ASN A 206 4.56 14.12 4.29
N PRO A 207 3.23 13.94 4.15
CA PRO A 207 2.34 14.94 3.53
C PRO A 207 2.32 16.30 4.23
N ALA A 208 2.78 16.42 5.48
CA ALA A 208 2.95 17.70 6.16
C ALA A 208 3.95 18.63 5.45
N ALA A 209 4.76 18.12 4.51
CA ALA A 209 5.64 18.92 3.67
C ALA A 209 4.90 19.75 2.61
N LEU A 210 3.65 19.40 2.26
CA LEU A 210 2.94 19.99 1.12
C LEU A 210 2.74 21.51 1.20
N PRO A 211 2.36 22.12 2.35
CA PRO A 211 2.27 23.58 2.46
C PRO A 211 3.60 24.28 2.17
N PHE A 212 4.73 23.69 2.58
CA PHE A 212 6.06 24.27 2.37
C PHE A 212 6.48 24.16 0.90
N LEU A 213 6.20 23.03 0.25
CA LEU A 213 6.41 22.87 -1.20
C LEU A 213 5.52 23.86 -1.98
N ALA A 214 4.27 24.04 -1.58
CA ALA A 214 3.35 24.99 -2.21
C ALA A 214 3.82 26.44 -2.06
N ALA A 215 4.37 26.81 -0.90
CA ALA A 215 4.98 28.12 -0.71
C ALA A 215 6.17 28.33 -1.67
N SER A 216 7.09 27.37 -1.73
CA SER A 216 8.24 27.45 -2.66
C SER A 216 7.84 27.46 -4.13
N PHE A 217 6.81 26.70 -4.51
CA PHE A 217 6.25 26.73 -5.86
C PHE A 217 5.79 28.14 -6.27
N LEU A 218 5.26 28.91 -5.32
CA LEU A 218 4.70 30.24 -5.61
C LEU A 218 5.73 31.36 -5.52
N SER A 219 6.69 31.27 -4.61
CA SER A 219 7.55 32.40 -4.27
C SER A 219 9.05 32.19 -4.49
N ASP A 220 9.51 30.97 -4.82
CA ASP A 220 10.95 30.79 -5.07
C ASP A 220 11.37 31.54 -6.33
N GLU A 221 12.48 32.26 -6.26
CA GLU A 221 13.05 33.01 -7.37
C GLU A 221 13.44 32.10 -8.54
N SER A 222 13.96 30.90 -8.24
CA SER A 222 14.43 29.94 -9.22
C SER A 222 13.27 29.18 -9.86
N PRO A 223 13.10 29.26 -11.20
CA PRO A 223 12.11 28.44 -11.91
C PRO A 223 12.31 26.94 -11.69
N LYS A 224 13.57 26.48 -11.56
CA LYS A 224 13.89 25.07 -11.29
C LYS A 224 13.35 24.62 -9.94
N VAL A 225 13.51 25.44 -8.90
CA VAL A 225 12.99 25.11 -7.56
C VAL A 225 11.47 25.11 -7.58
N ARG A 226 10.82 26.05 -8.26
CA ARG A 226 9.35 26.04 -8.41
C ARG A 226 8.86 24.76 -9.09
N GLN A 227 9.49 24.36 -10.19
CA GLN A 227 9.15 23.13 -10.92
C GLN A 227 9.38 21.88 -10.05
N ALA A 228 10.49 21.82 -9.32
CA ALA A 228 10.78 20.73 -8.39
C ALA A 228 9.73 20.65 -7.28
N ALA A 229 9.42 21.78 -6.65
CA ALA A 229 8.41 21.84 -5.59
C ALA A 229 7.04 21.34 -6.06
N GLN A 230 6.61 21.72 -7.26
CA GLN A 230 5.39 21.21 -7.86
C GLN A 230 5.46 19.70 -8.14
N ARG A 231 6.51 19.25 -8.83
CA ARG A 231 6.67 17.84 -9.22
C ARG A 231 6.68 16.93 -8.00
N PHE A 232 7.50 17.24 -7.01
CA PHE A 232 7.67 16.43 -5.80
C PHE A 232 6.49 16.58 -4.83
N GLY A 233 5.82 17.74 -4.82
CA GLY A 233 4.54 17.92 -4.15
C GLY A 233 3.46 17.00 -4.74
N LYS A 234 3.36 16.92 -6.07
CA LYS A 234 2.44 16.00 -6.75
C LYS A 234 2.75 14.53 -6.44
N ILE A 235 4.00 14.10 -6.55
CA ILE A 235 4.40 12.71 -6.24
C ILE A 235 4.05 12.35 -4.79
N LEU A 236 4.40 13.23 -3.83
CA LEU A 236 4.08 13.03 -2.42
C LEU A 236 2.57 12.92 -2.19
N TYR A 237 1.79 13.79 -2.82
CA TYR A 237 0.33 13.77 -2.73
C TYR A 237 -0.29 12.53 -3.37
N TRP A 238 0.16 12.15 -4.57
CA TRP A 238 -0.31 10.96 -5.28
C TRP A 238 -0.06 9.69 -4.47
N GLY A 239 1.12 9.53 -3.88
CA GLY A 239 1.40 8.40 -2.99
C GLY A 239 0.48 8.36 -1.78
N ALA A 240 0.18 9.52 -1.19
CA ALA A 240 -0.72 9.59 -0.04
C ALA A 240 -2.17 9.25 -0.39
N ILE A 241 -2.67 9.68 -1.55
CA ILE A 241 -4.02 9.36 -2.03
C ILE A 241 -4.09 7.89 -2.45
N TYR A 242 -3.13 7.40 -3.21
CA TYR A 242 -3.11 6.02 -3.67
C TYR A 242 -3.10 5.04 -2.50
N TRP A 243 -2.22 5.26 -1.51
CA TRP A 243 -2.17 4.43 -0.30
C TRP A 243 -3.53 4.39 0.42
N GLU A 244 -4.20 5.53 0.48
CA GLU A 244 -5.52 5.62 1.12
C GLU A 244 -6.59 4.88 0.35
N MET A 245 -6.62 5.02 -0.99
CA MET A 245 -7.52 4.27 -1.86
C MET A 245 -7.31 2.75 -1.74
N GLU A 246 -6.07 2.31 -1.45
CA GLU A 246 -5.78 0.91 -1.12
C GLU A 246 -6.39 0.51 0.23
N GLN A 247 -6.34 1.39 1.25
CA GLN A 247 -6.85 1.07 2.59
C GLN A 247 -8.39 0.99 2.65
N ASP A 248 -9.10 1.86 1.93
CA ASP A 248 -10.57 1.91 1.96
C ASP A 248 -11.25 1.12 0.84
N GLY A 249 -10.44 0.48 -0.03
CA GLY A 249 -10.91 -0.33 -1.15
C GLY A 249 -11.40 0.48 -2.36
N SER A 250 -11.36 1.81 -2.30
CA SER A 250 -11.79 2.66 -3.42
C SER A 250 -10.89 2.49 -4.65
N LEU A 251 -9.63 2.08 -4.48
CA LEU A 251 -8.73 1.74 -5.59
C LEU A 251 -9.31 0.57 -6.40
N GLN A 252 -9.69 -0.52 -5.72
CA GLN A 252 -10.21 -1.69 -6.40
C GLN A 252 -11.56 -1.40 -7.07
N ALA A 253 -12.42 -0.61 -6.43
CA ALA A 253 -13.67 -0.16 -7.02
C ALA A 253 -13.44 0.64 -8.32
N GLU A 254 -12.46 1.54 -8.32
CA GLU A 254 -12.10 2.35 -9.47
C GLU A 254 -11.46 1.52 -10.60
N ILE A 255 -10.60 0.57 -10.27
CA ILE A 255 -10.04 -0.40 -11.22
C ILE A 255 -11.16 -1.18 -11.91
N ASN A 256 -12.08 -1.77 -11.13
CA ASN A 256 -13.20 -2.54 -11.65
C ASN A 256 -14.09 -1.69 -12.56
N ARG A 257 -14.36 -0.44 -12.17
CA ARG A 257 -15.14 0.52 -12.98
C ARG A 257 -14.47 0.79 -14.33
N ARG A 258 -13.16 1.03 -14.34
CA ARG A 258 -12.40 1.29 -15.58
C ARG A 258 -12.29 0.06 -16.47
N ALA A 259 -12.05 -1.11 -15.87
CA ALA A 259 -12.01 -2.38 -16.59
C ALA A 259 -13.37 -2.65 -17.26
N ALA A 260 -14.48 -2.48 -16.53
CA ALA A 260 -15.83 -2.63 -17.06
C ALA A 260 -16.12 -1.64 -18.21
N ALA A 261 -15.66 -0.39 -18.10
CA ALA A 261 -15.80 0.60 -19.18
C ALA A 261 -15.02 0.23 -20.46
N ARG A 262 -13.99 -0.63 -20.34
CA ARG A 262 -13.23 -1.20 -21.47
C ARG A 262 -13.79 -2.54 -21.94
N GLY A 263 -14.91 -3.01 -21.38
CA GLY A 263 -15.51 -4.31 -21.72
C GLY A 263 -14.87 -5.51 -21.00
N ILE A 264 -13.91 -5.28 -20.10
CA ILE A 264 -13.26 -6.32 -19.31
C ILE A 264 -14.18 -6.65 -18.12
N ARG A 265 -14.78 -7.85 -18.10
CA ARG A 265 -15.54 -8.32 -16.93
C ARG A 265 -14.59 -8.91 -15.90
N VAL A 266 -14.16 -8.09 -14.96
CA VAL A 266 -13.47 -8.54 -13.76
C VAL A 266 -14.47 -9.31 -12.91
N LYS A 267 -14.30 -10.62 -12.77
CA LYS A 267 -15.08 -11.39 -11.79
C LYS A 267 -14.77 -10.78 -10.41
N PRO A 268 -15.78 -10.42 -9.59
CA PRO A 268 -15.50 -9.97 -8.23
C PRO A 268 -14.61 -11.01 -7.58
N ALA A 269 -13.47 -10.58 -7.02
CA ALA A 269 -12.64 -11.45 -6.21
C ALA A 269 -13.57 -12.09 -5.18
N ASP A 270 -13.65 -13.42 -5.20
CA ASP A 270 -14.40 -14.17 -4.20
C ASP A 270 -13.86 -13.68 -2.84
N ASN A 271 -14.65 -12.89 -2.12
CA ASN A 271 -14.34 -12.52 -0.75
C ASN A 271 -14.08 -13.84 -0.04
N ALA A 272 -12.85 -14.04 0.42
CA ALA A 272 -12.48 -15.23 1.16
C ALA A 272 -13.46 -15.40 2.32
N ASP A 273 -14.33 -16.41 2.22
CA ASP A 273 -15.14 -16.88 3.33
C ASP A 273 -14.17 -17.25 4.47
N PRO A 274 -14.26 -16.61 5.65
CA PRO A 274 -13.45 -16.97 6.79
C PRO A 274 -14.06 -18.18 7.49
N GLN A 275 -14.22 -19.31 6.79
CA GLN A 275 -14.72 -20.54 7.38
C GLN A 275 -14.53 -21.72 6.40
N THR A 276 -13.35 -22.36 6.41
CA THR A 276 -13.20 -23.81 6.18
C THR A 276 -11.73 -24.22 6.35
N SER A 277 -11.31 -24.35 7.60
CA SER A 277 -10.20 -25.21 7.98
C SER A 277 -10.49 -25.85 9.34
N ALA A 278 -11.52 -26.68 9.37
CA ALA A 278 -11.78 -27.62 10.47
C ALA A 278 -11.58 -29.06 9.95
N GLY A 279 -10.30 -29.42 9.73
CA GLY A 279 -9.88 -30.81 9.66
C GLY A 279 -9.58 -31.28 11.08
N ALA A 280 -10.48 -32.07 11.66
CA ALA A 280 -10.33 -32.66 12.99
C ALA A 280 -9.28 -33.79 12.97
N LEU A 281 -8.32 -33.74 13.89
CA LEU A 281 -7.59 -34.91 14.40
C LEU A 281 -8.05 -35.16 15.85
N PRO A 282 -8.18 -36.43 16.29
CA PRO A 282 -8.65 -36.77 17.62
C PRO A 282 -7.48 -36.80 18.61
N GLY A 283 -7.55 -35.99 19.65
CA GLY A 283 -6.56 -36.00 20.73
C GLY A 283 -7.00 -35.04 21.82
N GLY A 284 -7.52 -35.59 22.91
CA GLY A 284 -8.06 -34.81 24.03
C GLY A 284 -7.03 -33.89 24.66
N SER A 285 -7.43 -32.63 24.85
CA SER A 285 -6.89 -31.71 25.83
C SER A 285 -7.98 -30.69 26.14
N ALA A 286 -8.19 -30.43 27.43
CA ALA A 286 -9.28 -29.64 28.00
C ALA A 286 -9.47 -28.26 27.32
N PRO A 287 -10.70 -27.69 27.36
CA PRO A 287 -11.00 -26.42 26.72
C PRO A 287 -10.14 -25.30 27.32
N PHE A 288 -9.28 -24.72 26.48
CA PHE A 288 -8.58 -23.49 26.78
C PHE A 288 -9.56 -22.33 26.72
N THR A 289 -10.02 -21.87 27.89
CA THR A 289 -10.68 -20.57 28.02
C THR A 289 -9.67 -19.47 27.70
N PRO A 290 -9.88 -18.63 26.67
CA PRO A 290 -9.05 -17.45 26.48
C PRO A 290 -9.21 -16.52 27.69
N PRO A 291 -8.13 -15.83 28.14
CA PRO A 291 -8.22 -14.90 29.24
C PRO A 291 -9.26 -13.82 28.91
N GLN A 292 -10.23 -13.65 29.80
CA GLN A 292 -11.17 -12.52 29.72
C GLN A 292 -10.37 -11.21 29.65
N PRO A 293 -10.78 -10.25 28.80
CA PRO A 293 -10.23 -8.91 28.88
C PRO A 293 -10.42 -8.39 30.31
N PRO A 294 -9.43 -7.70 30.90
CA PRO A 294 -9.57 -7.17 32.25
C PRO A 294 -10.83 -6.31 32.29
N LYS A 295 -11.67 -6.56 33.31
CA LYS A 295 -12.76 -5.65 33.69
C LYS A 295 -12.19 -4.23 33.73
N PRO A 296 -12.94 -3.20 33.28
CA PRO A 296 -12.45 -1.84 33.34
C PRO A 296 -12.10 -1.53 34.80
N GLU A 297 -10.80 -1.46 35.08
CA GLU A 297 -10.31 -0.84 36.30
C GLU A 297 -10.88 0.57 36.31
N SER A 298 -11.46 0.93 37.45
CA SER A 298 -12.00 2.25 37.75
C SER A 298 -11.10 3.31 37.12
N GLN A 299 -11.67 4.12 36.20
CA GLN A 299 -11.00 5.28 35.64
C GLN A 299 -10.35 6.06 36.78
N GLU A 300 -9.02 5.98 36.89
CA GLU A 300 -8.28 6.89 37.76
C GLU A 300 -8.66 8.29 37.30
N ASP A 301 -9.32 9.04 38.20
CA ASP A 301 -9.77 10.38 37.93
C ASP A 301 -8.56 11.20 37.45
N VAL A 302 -8.67 11.73 36.23
CA VAL A 302 -7.63 12.54 35.59
C VAL A 302 -7.20 13.69 36.51
N GLY A 303 -8.09 14.14 37.41
CA GLY A 303 -7.78 15.09 38.48
C GLY A 303 -6.67 14.63 39.45
N ASP A 304 -6.64 13.36 39.82
CA ASP A 304 -5.65 12.81 40.76
C ASP A 304 -4.28 12.61 40.11
N ILE A 305 -4.26 12.27 38.82
CA ILE A 305 -3.02 12.20 38.01
C ILE A 305 -2.39 13.59 37.90
N LEU A 306 -3.20 14.63 37.65
CA LEU A 306 -2.72 16.01 37.54
C LEU A 306 -2.26 16.58 38.90
N LYS A 307 -2.91 16.22 40.01
CA LYS A 307 -2.45 16.55 41.36
C LYS A 307 -1.09 15.93 41.69
N ARG A 308 -0.91 14.63 41.40
CA ARG A 308 0.38 13.92 41.58
C ARG A 308 1.49 14.56 40.75
N ALA A 309 1.20 14.92 39.50
CA ALA A 309 2.16 15.57 38.61
C ALA A 309 2.59 16.97 39.10
N ARG A 310 1.69 17.75 39.70
CA ARG A 310 2.01 19.05 40.31
C ARG A 310 2.85 18.91 41.58
N ALA A 311 2.52 17.97 42.46
CA ALA A 311 3.30 17.70 43.67
C ALA A 311 4.74 17.26 43.36
N ALA A 312 4.93 16.39 42.35
CA ALA A 312 6.25 15.95 41.90
C ALA A 312 7.09 17.05 41.21
N ARG A 313 6.46 18.10 40.69
CA ARG A 313 7.16 19.29 40.16
C ARG A 313 7.57 20.23 41.30
N ALA A 314 6.72 20.41 42.31
CA ALA A 314 7.03 21.23 43.49
C ALA A 314 8.22 20.64 44.29
N GLN A 315 8.24 19.33 44.53
CA GLN A 315 9.37 18.67 45.20
C GLN A 315 10.70 18.78 44.43
N ARG A 316 10.66 18.76 43.09
CA ARG A 316 11.87 18.95 42.27
C ARG A 316 12.43 20.37 42.34
N ASN A 317 11.55 21.36 42.47
CA ASN A 317 11.99 22.75 42.63
C ASN A 317 12.56 23.02 44.03
N GLN A 318 12.02 22.37 45.07
CA GLN A 318 12.58 22.47 46.43
C GLN A 318 13.94 21.77 46.59
N ARG A 319 14.27 20.78 45.75
CA ARG A 319 15.59 20.12 45.74
C ARG A 319 16.65 20.87 44.92
N ARG A 320 16.30 21.99 44.29
CA ARG A 320 17.18 22.82 43.44
C ARG A 320 17.56 24.16 44.07
N THR A 321 17.10 24.42 45.29
CA THR A 321 17.45 25.53 46.17
C THR A 321 18.12 24.97 47.41
#